data_AF-A0A2N3D6H5-F1
#
_entry.id   AF-A0A2N3D6H5-F1
#
_cell.length_a   1.000
_cell.length_b   1.000
_cell.length_c   1.000
_cell.angle_alpha   90.00
_cell.angle_beta   90.00
_cell.angle_gamma   90.00
#
_symmetry.space_group_name_H-M   'P 1'
#
loop_
_entity.id
_entity.type
_entity.pdbx_description
1 polymer ?
#
loop_
_entity_poly.entity_id
_entity_poly.type
_entity_poly.pdbx_seq_one_letter_code
_entity_poly.pdbx_strand_id
1 'polypeptide(L)' 'MVDWQDEWEGNRNPVAYYRTDNYDEIDDFESLEFHPMPVSVAPAPSFPMTIARAKRELAESHGVPEENVEIVIRG' A
#
# COMPACT_ATOMS: atom_id res chain seq x y z
N MET A 1 39.66 13.85 -21.37
CA MET A 1 38.48 13.01 -21.71
C MET A 1 38.09 12.37 -20.39
N VAL A 2 36.99 12.83 -19.79
CA VAL A 2 36.54 12.38 -18.46
C VAL A 2 35.33 11.50 -18.69
N ASP A 3 35.43 10.23 -18.30
CA ASP A 3 34.36 9.25 -18.37
C ASP A 3 33.53 9.37 -17.08
N TRP A 4 32.30 9.87 -17.19
CA TRP A 4 31.35 9.94 -16.07
C TRP A 4 30.40 8.74 -16.16
N GLN A 5 30.87 7.57 -15.73
CA GLN A 5 30.00 6.41 -15.51
C GLN A 5 29.39 6.46 -14.11
N ASP A 6 28.53 7.45 -13.85
CA ASP A 6 27.73 7.45 -12.61
C ASP A 6 26.31 7.98 -12.86
N GLU A 7 25.69 7.52 -13.94
CA GLU A 7 24.28 7.77 -14.22
C GLU A 7 23.52 6.44 -14.26
N TRP A 8 22.64 6.24 -13.28
CA TRP A 8 21.70 5.13 -13.29
C TRP A 8 20.49 5.52 -14.13
N GLU A 9 20.28 4.85 -15.27
CA GLU A 9 19.08 5.06 -16.08
C GLU A 9 17.81 4.73 -15.28
N GLY A 10 16.86 5.69 -15.26
CA GLY A 10 15.50 5.48 -14.73
C GLY A 10 15.24 5.96 -13.29
N ASN A 11 15.72 7.14 -12.90
CA ASN A 11 15.42 7.75 -11.59
C ASN A 11 15.71 6.81 -10.40
N ARG A 12 16.73 5.95 -10.54
CA ARG A 12 17.17 4.97 -9.55
C ARG A 12 18.31 5.48 -8.67
N ASN A 13 18.47 6.79 -8.55
CA ASN A 13 19.40 7.35 -7.59
C ASN A 13 18.82 7.11 -6.18
N PRO A 14 19.48 6.33 -5.30
CA PRO A 14 18.95 6.00 -3.98
C PRO A 14 18.73 7.24 -3.08
N VAL A 15 19.28 8.39 -3.46
CA VAL A 15 19.07 9.67 -2.79
C VAL A 15 18.42 10.64 -3.79
N ALA A 16 17.08 10.66 -3.81
CA ALA A 16 16.33 11.67 -4.54
C ALA A 16 16.37 13.00 -3.76
N TYR A 17 16.92 14.04 -4.36
CA TYR A 17 16.85 15.39 -3.82
C TYR A 17 15.56 16.06 -4.33
N TYR A 18 14.61 16.31 -3.44
CA TYR A 18 13.42 17.09 -3.74
C TYR A 18 13.68 18.57 -3.42
N ARG A 19 13.31 19.45 -4.35
CA ARG A 19 13.26 20.91 -4.14
C ARG A 19 11.80 21.33 -3.99
N THR A 20 11.59 22.57 -3.54
CA THR A 20 10.24 23.17 -3.47
C THR A 20 9.52 23.10 -4.82
N ASP A 21 10.26 23.30 -5.91
CA ASP A 21 9.76 23.27 -7.29
C ASP A 21 9.32 21.87 -7.76
N ASN A 22 9.52 20.82 -6.97
CA ASN A 22 9.05 19.46 -7.27
C ASN A 22 7.59 19.23 -6.86
N TYR A 23 6.93 20.20 -6.22
CA TYR A 23 5.58 20.08 -5.67
C TYR A 23 4.63 21.07 -6.33
N ASP A 24 4.04 20.67 -7.46
CA ASP A 24 3.13 21.50 -8.25
C ASP A 24 1.82 21.87 -7.51
N GLU A 25 1.50 21.15 -6.44
CA GLU A 25 0.26 21.34 -5.64
C GLU A 25 0.46 22.26 -4.42
N ILE A 26 1.69 22.72 -4.15
CA ILE A 26 2.03 23.53 -2.97
C ILE A 26 2.64 24.86 -3.42
N ASP A 27 1.83 25.91 -3.41
CA ASP A 27 2.24 27.26 -3.80
C ASP A 27 3.01 28.00 -2.68
N ASP A 28 2.72 27.71 -1.41
CA ASP A 28 3.32 28.38 -0.25
C ASP A 28 3.60 27.41 0.91
N PHE A 29 4.88 27.10 1.11
CA PHE A 29 5.36 26.22 2.17
C PHE A 29 5.31 26.85 3.57
N GLU A 30 5.30 28.19 3.68
CA GLU A 30 5.26 28.87 4.98
C GLU A 30 3.85 28.86 5.58
N SER A 31 2.82 28.70 4.74
CA SER A 31 1.42 28.66 5.13
C SER A 31 0.91 27.27 5.57
N LEU A 32 1.73 26.23 5.44
CA LEU A 32 1.30 24.85 5.71
C LEU A 32 0.96 24.63 7.19
N GLU A 33 -0.25 24.15 7.45
CA GLU A 33 -0.67 23.74 8.80
C GLU A 33 -0.01 22.42 9.19
N PHE A 34 0.50 22.35 10.43
CA PHE A 34 1.03 21.10 10.97
C PHE A 34 -0.10 20.10 11.23
N HIS A 35 -0.05 18.96 10.54
CA HIS A 35 -0.86 17.79 10.88
C HIS A 35 0.02 16.74 11.57
N PRO A 36 -0.34 16.28 12.79
CA PRO A 36 0.39 15.19 13.42
C PRO A 36 0.27 13.94 12.55
N MET A 37 1.36 13.16 12.45
CA MET A 37 1.30 11.87 11.79
C MET A 37 0.15 11.04 12.39
N PRO A 38 -0.66 10.36 11.57
CA PRO A 38 -1.68 9.48 12.09
C PRO A 38 -0.98 8.44 12.97
N VAL A 39 -1.36 8.39 14.23
CA VAL A 39 -0.89 7.33 15.11
C VAL A 39 -1.41 6.04 14.46
N SER A 40 -0.51 5.20 13.98
CA SER A 40 -0.88 3.90 13.47
C SER A 40 -1.54 3.16 14.63
N VAL A 41 -2.88 3.16 14.64
CA VAL A 41 -3.69 2.26 15.45
C VAL A 41 -3.11 0.88 15.21
N ALA A 42 -2.78 0.18 16.29
CA ALA A 42 -2.18 -1.14 16.26
C ALA A 42 -2.82 -1.97 15.13
N PRO A 43 -2.03 -2.75 14.37
CA PRO A 43 -2.56 -3.54 13.28
C PRO A 43 -3.82 -4.24 13.78
N ALA A 44 -4.92 -4.07 13.05
CA ALA A 44 -6.18 -4.72 13.40
C ALA A 44 -5.87 -6.17 13.76
N PRO A 45 -6.37 -6.69 14.89
CA PRO A 45 -6.05 -8.04 15.30
C PRO A 45 -6.26 -8.96 14.10
N SER A 46 -5.22 -9.66 13.69
CA SER A 46 -5.32 -10.64 12.62
C SER A 46 -6.18 -11.76 13.17
N PHE A 47 -7.50 -11.62 13.02
CA PHE A 47 -8.41 -12.67 13.40
C PHE A 47 -8.00 -13.89 12.58
N PRO A 48 -7.76 -15.04 13.21
CA PRO A 48 -7.43 -16.25 12.47
C PRO A 48 -8.55 -16.49 11.46
N MET A 49 -8.19 -16.55 10.18
CA MET A 49 -9.14 -16.84 9.12
C MET A 49 -9.63 -18.28 9.33
N THR A 50 -10.87 -18.43 9.79
CA THR A 50 -11.48 -19.75 9.94
C THR A 50 -12.07 -20.18 8.59
N ILE A 51 -12.14 -21.49 8.35
CA ILE A 51 -12.76 -22.04 7.14
C ILE A 51 -14.23 -21.58 7.01
N ALA A 52 -14.97 -21.49 8.12
CA ALA A 52 -16.34 -20.97 8.13
C ALA A 52 -16.40 -19.50 7.68
N ARG A 53 -15.49 -18.65 8.16
CA ARG A 53 -15.40 -17.26 7.73
C ARG A 53 -15.08 -17.15 6.25
N ALA A 54 -14.10 -17.94 5.77
CA ALA A 54 -13.71 -17.95 4.37
C ALA A 54 -14.87 -18.40 3.47
N LYS A 55 -15.63 -19.44 3.86
CA LYS A 55 -16.82 -19.89 3.12
C LYS A 55 -17.88 -18.81 3.01
N ARG A 56 -18.19 -18.14 4.13
CA ARG A 56 -19.17 -17.05 4.16
C ARG A 56 -18.74 -15.87 3.28
N GLU A 57 -17.48 -15.43 3.38
CA GLU A 57 -16.97 -14.31 2.58
C GLU A 57 -16.95 -14.65 1.08
N LEU A 58 -16.61 -15.89 0.72
CA LEU A 58 -16.69 -16.38 -0.68
C LEU A 58 -18.13 -16.49 -1.18
N ALA A 59 -19.05 -16.96 -0.34
CA ALA A 59 -20.46 -17.05 -0.67
C ALA A 59 -21.05 -15.66 -0.98
N GLU A 60 -20.75 -14.67 -0.13
CA GLU A 60 -21.16 -13.27 -0.29
C GLU A 60 -20.53 -12.64 -1.54
N SER A 61 -19.23 -12.85 -1.79
CA SER A 61 -18.56 -12.29 -2.96
C SER A 61 -19.10 -12.84 -4.30
N HIS A 62 -19.62 -14.06 -4.29
CA HIS A 62 -20.14 -14.74 -5.48
C HIS A 62 -21.68 -14.78 -5.54
N GLY A 63 -22.39 -14.23 -4.54
CA GLY A 63 -23.84 -14.21 -4.49
C GLY A 63 -24.48 -15.60 -4.46
N VAL A 64 -23.77 -16.59 -3.93
CA VAL A 64 -24.24 -17.97 -3.78
C VAL A 64 -24.46 -18.30 -2.31
N PRO A 65 -25.36 -19.23 -1.97
CA PRO A 65 -25.53 -19.62 -0.58
C PRO A 65 -24.33 -20.44 -0.09
N GLU A 66 -24.04 -20.37 1.21
CA GLU A 66 -22.81 -20.92 1.81
C GLU A 66 -22.70 -22.45 1.63
N GLU A 67 -23.82 -23.16 1.60
CA GLU A 67 -23.90 -24.60 1.33
C GLU A 67 -23.36 -25.01 -0.05
N ASN A 68 -23.31 -24.08 -1.00
CA ASN A 68 -22.79 -24.31 -2.36
C ASN A 68 -21.28 -24.06 -2.46
N VAL A 69 -20.61 -23.66 -1.37
CA VAL A 69 -19.18 -23.35 -1.34
C VAL A 69 -18.38 -24.49 -0.70
N GLU A 70 -17.49 -25.09 -1.49
CA GLU A 70 -16.55 -26.12 -1.06
C GLU A 70 -15.09 -25.61 -1.19
N ILE A 71 -14.30 -25.79 -0.14
CA ILE A 71 -12.87 -25.44 -0.13
C ILE A 71 -12.08 -26.75 -0.05
N VAL A 72 -11.32 -27.07 -1.10
CA VAL A 72 -10.51 -28.29 -1.19
C VAL A 72 -9.03 -27.93 -1.20
N ILE A 73 -8.24 -28.51 -0.28
CA ILE A 73 -6.78 -28.37 -0.23
C ILE A 73 -6.17 -29.63 -0.82
N ARG A 74 -5.45 -29.51 -1.94
CA ARG A 74 -4.67 -30.60 -2.53
C ARG A 74 -3.20 -30.38 -2.16
N GLY A 75 -2.68 -31.27 -1.31
CA GLY A 75 -1.27 -31.31 -0.94
C GLY A 75 -0.42 -32.05 -1.97
#